data_AF-A0A2N9ILP9-F1
#
_entry.id   AF-A0A2N9ILP9-F1
#
_cell.length_a   1.000
_cell.length_b   1.000
_cell.length_c   1.000
_cell.angle_alpha   90.00
_cell.angle_beta   90.00
_cell.angle_gamma   90.00
#
_symmetry.space_group_name_H-M   'P 1'
#
loop_
_entity.id
_entity.type
_entity.pdbx_description
1 polymer ?
#
loop_
_entity_poly.entity_id
_entity_poly.type
_entity_poly.pdbx_seq_one_letter_code
_entity_poly.pdbx_strand_id
1 'polypeptide(L)'
;MFPSEKFYCYITSAAATGEGCSERLQLDCNFPQSPEQPYGRWVVSICPAYCDTTRAMCFCGEGTKYPNRPVAEACGFKVNLPSEPGAPMLTDWTKADLDNVFTTNGSIRGWCNVDPAEAYASKVQFKEECDCKYDCLSGRFCEVPVLCTCINQCSGHGHCRGGFCQCNNGWYGSDCSIPSVESSVREWPQWLRPAQINVSDNAHLTGKVANLNAMVKKRRPLIYVYDLPPGFNSLLLEGRHFKFECVNRIYDDKNATLWTDQLYGAQMALYESMLASPYRTLNGEEADFFFVPVLDSCIITRADDAPHLSMQEHMGLRSSLTLEFYKKAYDHIVEQYPYWNRSSGKDHIWVERAKEGLFYFNGNLGPAYPKGRPEARKLIEVLF
;
A
#
# COMPACT_ATOMS: atom_id res chain seq x y z
N MET A 1 24.45 6.50 -16.84
CA MET A 1 24.77 7.19 -15.58
C MET A 1 23.46 7.21 -14.82
N PHE A 2 23.29 6.32 -13.85
CA PHE A 2 22.09 6.33 -13.01
C PHE A 2 22.10 7.67 -12.24
N PRO A 3 21.05 8.51 -12.36
CA PRO A 3 21.03 9.80 -11.69
C PRO A 3 21.07 9.53 -10.19
N SER A 4 22.02 10.13 -9.47
CA SER A 4 22.25 9.99 -8.01
C SER A 4 20.98 9.60 -7.25
N GLU A 5 20.83 8.29 -7.03
CA GLU A 5 19.54 7.68 -6.77
C GLU A 5 19.15 7.96 -5.32
N LYS A 6 18.16 8.85 -5.12
CA LYS A 6 17.47 8.96 -3.83
C LYS A 6 16.57 7.73 -3.68
N PHE A 7 17.16 6.59 -3.36
CA PHE A 7 16.38 5.41 -3.05
C PHE A 7 15.77 5.54 -1.66
N TYR A 8 14.45 5.42 -1.59
CA TYR A 8 13.78 5.20 -0.31
C TYR A 8 14.14 3.80 0.24
N CYS A 9 13.82 3.60 1.51
CA CYS A 9 14.17 2.38 2.24
C CYS A 9 13.33 1.18 1.82
N TYR A 10 13.74 0.53 0.74
CA TYR A 10 13.07 -0.67 0.21
C TYR A 10 13.59 -1.98 0.79
N ILE A 11 14.64 -1.96 1.63
CA ILE A 11 15.33 -3.18 2.09
C ILE A 11 14.89 -3.61 3.50
N THR A 12 14.33 -2.71 4.31
CA THR A 12 14.05 -2.96 5.74
C THR A 12 12.55 -2.94 6.09
N SER A 13 11.86 -1.82 5.91
CA SER A 13 10.42 -1.65 6.17
C SER A 13 9.89 -0.37 5.53
N ALA A 14 8.58 -0.28 5.23
CA ALA A 14 7.99 0.97 4.72
C ALA A 14 8.09 2.13 5.74
N ALA A 15 8.13 1.78 7.02
CA ALA A 15 8.32 2.70 8.14
C ALA A 15 9.79 3.10 8.37
N ALA A 16 10.77 2.64 7.57
CA ALA A 16 12.16 2.98 7.81
C ALA A 16 12.56 4.34 7.22
N THR A 17 13.31 5.12 7.99
CA THR A 17 13.85 6.45 7.64
C THR A 17 15.35 6.53 7.98
N GLY A 18 15.95 7.69 7.73
CA GLY A 18 17.35 7.96 8.07
C GLY A 18 18.37 7.38 7.07
N GLU A 19 19.65 7.68 7.31
CA GLU A 19 20.75 7.21 6.46
C GLU A 19 20.87 5.68 6.55
N GLY A 20 20.86 5.00 5.39
CA GLY A 20 20.92 3.54 5.35
C GLY A 20 19.73 2.82 6.00
N CYS A 21 18.60 3.51 6.19
CA CYS A 21 17.36 2.92 6.73
C CYS A 21 17.47 2.45 8.19
N SER A 22 18.29 3.15 8.98
CA SER A 22 18.60 2.81 10.37
C SER A 22 17.48 3.17 11.35
N GLU A 23 16.65 4.17 11.02
CA GLU A 23 15.57 4.62 11.89
C GLU A 23 14.27 3.91 11.51
N ARG A 24 13.49 3.50 12.51
CA ARG A 24 12.15 2.96 12.30
C ARG A 24 11.13 3.93 12.86
N LEU A 25 10.18 4.34 12.03
CA LEU A 25 9.00 5.07 12.43
C LEU A 25 8.14 4.14 13.31
N GLN A 26 7.93 4.55 14.55
CA GLN A 26 7.08 3.85 15.50
C GLN A 26 5.62 4.30 15.26
N LEU A 27 4.75 3.34 14.94
CA LEU A 27 3.33 3.55 14.67
C LEU A 27 2.49 2.99 15.82
N ASP A 28 2.04 3.87 16.71
CA ASP A 28 1.21 3.44 17.84
C ASP A 28 -0.18 2.99 17.36
N CYS A 29 -0.74 1.99 18.04
CA CYS A 29 -2.11 1.50 17.82
C CYS A 29 -3.18 2.36 18.51
N ASN A 30 -2.81 3.03 19.60
CA ASN A 30 -3.75 3.74 20.47
C ASN A 30 -3.40 5.23 20.51
N PHE A 31 -4.41 6.08 20.65
CA PHE A 31 -4.18 7.48 21.02
C PHE A 31 -3.68 7.59 22.47
N PRO A 32 -3.12 8.75 22.87
CA PRO A 32 -2.75 9.00 24.25
C PRO A 32 -3.91 8.73 25.22
N GLN A 33 -3.59 8.09 26.34
CA GLN A 33 -4.56 7.63 27.32
C GLN A 33 -5.09 8.78 28.18
N SER A 34 -6.34 8.66 28.66
CA SER A 34 -6.91 9.48 29.73
C SER A 34 -7.59 8.60 30.79
N PRO A 35 -7.92 9.12 31.99
CA PRO A 35 -8.67 8.36 33.00
C PRO A 35 -10.00 7.81 32.50
N GLU A 36 -10.69 8.54 31.63
CA GLU A 36 -11.96 8.14 31.00
C GLU A 36 -11.76 7.22 29.79
N GLN A 37 -10.58 7.27 29.16
CA GLN A 37 -10.23 6.54 27.94
C GLN A 37 -8.85 5.89 28.09
N PRO A 38 -8.76 4.74 28.78
CA PRO A 38 -7.49 4.07 29.06
C PRO A 38 -6.77 3.55 27.80
N TYR A 39 -7.47 3.48 26.67
CA TYR A 39 -6.91 3.12 25.35
C TYR A 39 -6.93 4.30 24.36
N GLY A 40 -7.14 5.52 24.87
CA GLY A 40 -7.38 6.71 24.07
C GLY A 40 -8.75 6.72 23.40
N ARG A 41 -9.01 7.76 22.60
CA ARG A 41 -10.24 7.82 21.78
C ARG A 41 -10.27 6.65 20.80
N TRP A 42 -11.48 6.22 20.43
CA TRP A 42 -11.68 5.14 19.48
C TRP A 42 -11.01 5.43 18.12
N VAL A 43 -10.36 4.41 17.58
CA VAL A 43 -9.68 4.37 16.27
C VAL A 43 -9.64 2.91 15.80
N VAL A 44 -9.53 2.63 14.50
CA VAL A 44 -9.59 1.25 13.97
C VAL A 44 -8.46 0.36 14.51
N SER A 45 -7.26 0.92 14.64
CA SER A 45 -6.07 0.25 15.19
C SER A 45 -6.13 -0.02 16.70
N ILE A 46 -7.16 0.44 17.41
CA ILE A 46 -7.25 0.35 18.87
C ILE A 46 -6.94 -1.08 19.35
N CYS A 47 -6.03 -1.18 20.31
CA CYS A 47 -5.44 -2.45 20.71
C CYS A 47 -5.29 -2.54 22.22
N PRO A 48 -6.02 -3.46 22.89
CA PRO A 48 -5.82 -3.76 24.30
C PRO A 48 -4.86 -4.94 24.52
N ALA A 49 -4.41 -5.60 23.45
CA ALA A 49 -3.51 -6.75 23.46
C ALA A 49 -2.09 -6.33 23.03
N TYR A 50 -1.43 -7.09 22.15
CA TYR A 50 -0.11 -6.76 21.63
C TYR A 50 -0.20 -5.87 20.40
N CYS A 51 0.34 -4.65 20.48
CA CYS A 51 0.43 -3.73 19.36
C CYS A 51 1.71 -3.98 18.56
N ASP A 52 1.58 -4.33 17.28
CA ASP A 52 2.67 -4.26 16.32
C ASP A 52 2.89 -2.80 15.90
N THR A 53 3.91 -2.19 16.48
CA THR A 53 4.26 -0.78 16.25
C THR A 53 4.91 -0.52 14.90
N THR A 54 5.11 -1.54 14.05
CA THR A 54 5.57 -1.32 12.67
C THR A 54 4.41 -1.05 11.70
N ARG A 55 3.18 -1.43 12.09
CA ARG A 55 1.97 -1.35 11.24
C ARG A 55 0.75 -0.77 11.94
N ALA A 56 0.85 -0.47 13.24
CA ALA A 56 -0.27 -0.11 14.12
C ALA A 56 -1.39 -1.17 14.10
N MET A 57 -1.04 -2.45 14.26
CA MET A 57 -1.99 -3.58 14.19
C MET A 57 -2.02 -4.35 15.51
N CYS A 58 -3.20 -4.86 15.89
CA CYS A 58 -3.38 -5.57 17.15
C CYS A 58 -3.32 -7.09 16.97
N PHE A 59 -2.53 -7.77 17.80
CA PHE A 59 -2.35 -9.22 17.77
C PHE A 59 -2.44 -9.84 19.17
N CYS A 60 -2.58 -11.15 19.20
CA CYS A 60 -2.61 -11.93 20.43
C CYS A 60 -1.30 -11.86 21.23
N GLY A 61 -0.16 -11.75 20.54
CA GLY A 61 1.14 -11.57 21.18
C GLY A 61 1.74 -12.84 21.77
N GLU A 62 2.99 -12.71 22.24
CA GLU A 62 3.77 -13.82 22.79
C GLU A 62 3.09 -14.48 24.01
N GLY A 63 3.32 -15.78 24.19
CA GLY A 63 2.73 -16.57 25.26
C GLY A 63 1.33 -17.13 24.97
N THR A 64 0.70 -16.72 23.87
CA THR A 64 -0.54 -17.34 23.36
C THR A 64 -0.23 -18.50 22.41
N LYS A 65 -1.22 -19.37 22.17
CA LYS A 65 -1.13 -20.48 21.21
C LYS A 65 -0.96 -19.98 19.78
N TYR A 66 -1.50 -18.80 19.47
CA TYR A 66 -1.41 -18.17 18.14
C TYR A 66 -0.99 -16.70 18.25
N PRO A 67 0.31 -16.40 18.46
CA PRO A 67 0.77 -15.02 18.72
C PRO A 67 0.45 -14.01 17.61
N ASN A 68 0.49 -14.47 16.35
CA ASN A 68 0.23 -13.63 15.18
C ASN A 68 -1.25 -13.59 14.79
N ARG A 69 -2.16 -14.14 15.60
CA ARG A 69 -3.60 -14.04 15.36
C ARG A 69 -4.06 -12.59 15.63
N PRO A 70 -4.75 -11.93 14.68
CA PRO A 70 -5.28 -10.59 14.87
C PRO A 70 -6.26 -10.50 16.04
N VAL A 71 -6.22 -9.39 16.77
CA VAL A 71 -7.19 -9.02 17.82
C VAL A 71 -7.79 -7.67 17.46
N ALA A 72 -8.31 -7.57 16.23
CA ALA A 72 -8.74 -6.31 15.66
C ALA A 72 -10.01 -5.76 16.35
N GLU A 73 -10.07 -4.43 16.46
CA GLU A 73 -11.18 -3.63 16.99
C GLU A 73 -11.80 -4.21 18.27
N ALA A 74 -13.06 -4.68 18.21
CA ALA A 74 -13.84 -5.08 19.37
C ALA A 74 -13.36 -6.40 19.99
N CYS A 75 -12.54 -7.17 19.28
CA CYS A 75 -12.15 -8.52 19.70
C CYS A 75 -11.46 -8.54 21.07
N GLY A 76 -10.68 -7.51 21.39
CA GLY A 76 -9.99 -7.41 22.68
C GLY A 76 -10.79 -6.73 23.80
N PHE A 77 -12.03 -6.30 23.54
CA PHE A 77 -12.83 -5.48 24.45
C PHE A 77 -14.10 -6.20 24.93
N LYS A 78 -14.69 -5.66 26.00
CA LYS A 78 -15.98 -6.13 26.50
C LYS A 78 -17.09 -5.67 25.56
N VAL A 79 -17.89 -6.62 25.08
CA VAL A 79 -19.07 -6.34 24.27
C VAL A 79 -20.31 -6.50 25.14
N ASN A 80 -21.09 -5.42 25.26
CA ASN A 80 -22.32 -5.40 26.04
C ASN A 80 -23.46 -6.03 25.24
N LEU A 81 -24.21 -6.93 25.89
CA LEU A 81 -25.41 -7.51 25.31
C LEU A 81 -26.49 -6.43 25.18
N PRO A 82 -27.23 -6.41 24.04
CA PRO A 82 -28.31 -5.47 23.85
C PRO A 82 -29.43 -5.73 24.88
N SER A 83 -29.97 -4.66 25.46
CA SER A 83 -31.11 -4.72 26.37
C SER A 83 -32.41 -5.14 25.68
N GLU A 84 -32.50 -4.95 24.35
CA GLU A 84 -33.66 -5.26 23.52
C GLU A 84 -33.31 -6.28 22.43
N PRO A 85 -34.19 -7.27 22.13
CA PRO A 85 -33.98 -8.20 21.03
C PRO A 85 -33.86 -7.47 19.68
N GLY A 86 -32.73 -7.67 18.98
CA GLY A 86 -32.47 -7.07 17.67
C GLY A 86 -31.69 -5.76 17.68
N ALA A 87 -31.40 -5.18 18.85
CA ALA A 87 -30.50 -4.03 18.94
C ALA A 87 -29.02 -4.44 18.72
N PRO A 88 -28.17 -3.55 18.18
CA PRO A 88 -26.77 -3.84 17.93
C PRO A 88 -26.00 -4.03 19.23
N MET A 89 -25.05 -4.97 19.22
CA MET A 89 -24.10 -5.12 20.31
C MET A 89 -23.18 -3.89 20.37
N LEU A 90 -22.93 -3.38 21.59
CA LEU A 90 -22.11 -2.19 21.79
C LEU A 90 -20.83 -2.55 22.54
N THR A 91 -19.69 -2.18 21.96
CA THR A 91 -18.37 -2.39 22.56
C THR A 91 -18.05 -1.30 23.57
N ASP A 92 -17.62 -1.70 24.77
CA ASP A 92 -17.05 -0.80 25.77
C ASP A 92 -15.53 -0.65 25.53
N TRP A 93 -15.16 0.35 24.74
CA TRP A 93 -13.77 0.65 24.38
C TRP A 93 -12.88 1.05 25.57
N THR A 94 -13.46 1.23 26.77
CA THR A 94 -12.71 1.53 28.00
C THR A 94 -12.35 0.27 28.78
N LYS A 95 -12.97 -0.88 28.47
CA LYS A 95 -12.79 -2.13 29.22
C LYS A 95 -12.30 -3.25 28.32
N ALA A 96 -11.03 -3.60 28.50
CA ALA A 96 -10.47 -4.77 27.86
C ALA A 96 -11.09 -6.08 28.42
N ASP A 97 -11.14 -7.08 27.56
CA ASP A 97 -11.64 -8.43 27.88
C ASP A 97 -10.49 -9.45 27.90
N LEU A 98 -9.35 -9.08 28.49
CA LEU A 98 -8.11 -9.85 28.40
C LEU A 98 -8.24 -11.27 28.99
N ASP A 99 -8.97 -11.41 30.09
CA ASP A 99 -9.20 -12.72 30.73
C ASP A 99 -9.90 -13.71 29.80
N ASN A 100 -10.86 -13.21 29.00
CA ASN A 100 -11.59 -14.06 28.06
C ASN A 100 -10.83 -14.20 26.74
N VAL A 101 -10.31 -13.13 26.17
CA VAL A 101 -9.63 -13.17 24.86
C VAL A 101 -8.44 -14.15 24.88
N PHE A 102 -7.74 -14.24 26.02
CA PHE A 102 -6.62 -15.15 26.26
C PHE A 102 -7.00 -16.42 27.02
N THR A 103 -8.27 -16.69 27.27
CA THR A 103 -8.67 -17.88 28.04
C THR A 103 -8.24 -19.17 27.33
N THR A 104 -7.82 -20.17 28.10
CA THR A 104 -7.59 -21.55 27.63
C THR A 104 -8.77 -22.46 27.96
N ASN A 105 -9.79 -21.94 28.65
CA ASN A 105 -10.99 -22.70 29.01
C ASN A 105 -11.98 -22.70 27.85
N GLY A 106 -12.18 -23.87 27.22
CA GLY A 106 -13.09 -24.03 26.09
C GLY A 106 -14.57 -23.72 26.36
N SER A 107 -14.98 -23.62 27.63
CA SER A 107 -16.35 -23.20 27.99
C SER A 107 -16.55 -21.69 28.02
N ILE A 108 -15.45 -20.92 27.99
CA ILE A 108 -15.47 -19.46 27.96
C ILE A 108 -15.23 -19.01 26.52
N ARG A 109 -15.94 -17.96 26.08
CA ARG A 109 -15.73 -17.37 24.75
C ARG A 109 -14.34 -16.74 24.67
N GLY A 110 -13.40 -17.46 24.07
CA GLY A 110 -12.03 -17.00 23.84
C GLY A 110 -11.71 -16.61 22.40
N TRP A 111 -10.46 -16.26 22.15
CA TRP A 111 -9.97 -16.03 20.78
C TRP A 111 -8.52 -16.47 20.57
N CYS A 112 -7.58 -15.93 21.32
CA CYS A 112 -6.15 -16.09 21.07
C CYS A 112 -5.62 -17.51 21.29
N ASN A 113 -6.27 -18.26 22.17
CA ASN A 113 -5.92 -19.65 22.47
C ASN A 113 -6.92 -20.67 21.91
N VAL A 114 -7.97 -20.21 21.22
CA VAL A 114 -8.99 -21.07 20.62
C VAL A 114 -8.35 -21.90 19.50
N ASP A 115 -8.51 -23.21 19.58
CA ASP A 115 -8.10 -24.10 18.50
C ASP A 115 -9.17 -24.11 17.37
N PRO A 116 -8.80 -23.77 16.12
CA PRO A 116 -9.76 -23.75 15.03
C PRO A 116 -10.45 -25.10 14.81
N ALA A 117 -9.74 -26.23 14.93
CA ALA A 117 -10.32 -27.54 14.71
C ALA A 117 -11.35 -27.90 15.78
N GLU A 118 -11.10 -27.52 17.03
CA GLU A 118 -12.07 -27.68 18.13
C GLU A 118 -13.28 -26.77 17.96
N ALA A 119 -13.07 -25.53 17.51
CA ALA A 119 -14.15 -24.58 17.24
C ALA A 119 -15.06 -25.08 16.10
N TYR A 120 -14.48 -25.58 15.01
CA TYR A 120 -15.24 -26.18 13.90
C TYR A 120 -15.99 -27.45 14.31
N ALA A 121 -15.41 -28.22 15.23
CA ALA A 121 -16.09 -29.37 15.85
C ALA A 121 -17.12 -28.99 16.93
N SER A 122 -17.39 -27.69 17.13
CA SER A 122 -18.31 -27.15 18.16
C SER A 122 -17.97 -27.60 19.59
N LYS A 123 -16.68 -27.80 19.89
CA LYS A 123 -16.20 -28.26 21.21
C LYS A 123 -15.82 -27.13 22.15
N VAL A 124 -15.58 -25.94 21.62
CA VAL A 124 -15.17 -24.76 22.38
C VAL A 124 -16.00 -23.55 21.99
N GLN A 125 -16.16 -22.63 22.93
CA GLN A 125 -16.75 -21.33 22.70
C GLN A 125 -15.68 -20.34 22.23
N PHE A 126 -16.07 -19.40 21.38
CA PHE A 126 -15.21 -18.32 20.92
C PHE A 126 -15.98 -17.01 20.80
N LYS A 127 -15.24 -15.90 20.72
CA LYS A 127 -15.78 -14.56 20.54
C LYS A 127 -16.21 -14.39 19.08
N GLU A 128 -17.51 -14.18 18.85
CA GLU A 128 -18.13 -14.10 17.52
C GLU A 128 -17.88 -12.74 16.85
N GLU A 129 -17.60 -11.72 17.66
CA GLU A 129 -17.19 -10.39 17.24
C GLU A 129 -15.75 -10.32 16.72
N CYS A 130 -14.96 -11.37 16.93
CA CYS A 130 -13.60 -11.48 16.42
C CYS A 130 -13.61 -12.10 15.03
N ASP A 131 -12.82 -11.53 14.12
CA ASP A 131 -12.75 -12.01 12.74
C ASP A 131 -11.36 -11.83 12.12
N CYS A 132 -11.18 -12.47 10.96
CA CYS A 132 -9.91 -12.46 10.24
C CYS A 132 -9.85 -11.36 9.17
N LYS A 133 -9.56 -10.12 9.58
CA LYS A 133 -9.59 -8.95 8.70
C LYS A 133 -8.27 -8.60 8.03
N TYR A 134 -7.14 -8.86 8.68
CA TYR A 134 -5.83 -8.48 8.17
C TYR A 134 -5.46 -9.32 6.95
N ASP A 135 -4.69 -8.73 6.04
CA ASP A 135 -4.19 -9.42 4.84
C ASP A 135 -3.19 -10.53 5.22
N CYS A 136 -2.81 -11.37 4.25
CA CYS A 136 -1.93 -12.52 4.40
C CYS A 136 -2.50 -13.69 5.21
N LEU A 137 -3.75 -13.58 5.68
CA LEU A 137 -4.42 -14.57 6.51
C LEU A 137 -5.85 -14.81 5.99
N SER A 138 -6.29 -16.06 6.06
CA SER A 138 -7.63 -16.52 5.72
C SER A 138 -8.13 -17.52 6.76
N GLY A 139 -9.36 -18.00 6.59
CA GLY A 139 -10.05 -18.80 7.59
C GLY A 139 -10.76 -17.95 8.64
N ARG A 140 -11.58 -18.60 9.47
CA ARG A 140 -12.41 -17.88 10.47
C ARG A 140 -11.55 -17.31 11.59
N PHE A 141 -10.48 -18.00 11.94
CA PHE A 141 -9.58 -17.69 13.06
C PHE A 141 -8.19 -17.25 12.58
N CYS A 142 -8.05 -16.82 11.32
CA CYS A 142 -6.78 -16.52 10.68
C CYS A 142 -5.75 -17.67 10.72
N GLU A 143 -6.24 -18.90 10.66
CA GLU A 143 -5.40 -20.10 10.76
C GLU A 143 -4.79 -20.52 9.42
N VAL A 144 -5.27 -19.98 8.30
CA VAL A 144 -4.76 -20.29 6.96
C VAL A 144 -3.88 -19.15 6.49
N PRO A 145 -2.54 -19.31 6.44
CA PRO A 145 -1.67 -18.32 5.83
C PRO A 145 -1.90 -18.31 4.32
N VAL A 146 -2.08 -17.11 3.76
CA VAL A 146 -2.24 -16.89 2.32
C VAL A 146 -1.25 -15.85 1.85
N LEU A 147 -1.06 -15.73 0.53
CA LEU A 147 -0.25 -14.66 -0.04
C LEU A 147 -0.78 -13.29 0.41
N CYS A 148 0.15 -12.44 0.83
CA CYS A 148 -0.09 -11.02 1.01
C CYS A 148 -0.26 -10.32 -0.33
N THR A 149 -1.02 -9.24 -0.35
CA THR A 149 -1.10 -8.33 -1.50
C THR A 149 -0.02 -7.27 -1.41
N CYS A 150 0.88 -7.20 -2.40
CA CYS A 150 1.81 -6.09 -2.59
C CYS A 150 1.78 -5.61 -4.04
N ILE A 151 2.31 -4.41 -4.28
CA ILE A 151 2.41 -3.84 -5.62
C ILE A 151 3.18 -4.80 -6.54
N ASN A 152 2.53 -5.26 -7.62
CA ASN A 152 3.06 -6.24 -8.58
C ASN A 152 3.67 -7.51 -7.95
N GLN A 153 3.24 -7.90 -6.74
CA GLN A 153 3.89 -8.96 -5.96
C GLN A 153 5.43 -8.83 -5.93
N CYS A 154 5.91 -7.61 -5.76
CA CYS A 154 7.33 -7.27 -5.68
C CYS A 154 8.14 -7.69 -6.91
N SER A 155 7.48 -7.80 -8.07
CA SER A 155 8.08 -8.19 -9.35
C SER A 155 8.92 -9.48 -9.32
N GLY A 156 8.72 -10.34 -8.31
CA GLY A 156 9.56 -11.51 -8.07
C GLY A 156 10.95 -11.22 -7.48
N HIS A 157 11.26 -9.97 -7.13
CA HIS A 157 12.57 -9.51 -6.66
C HIS A 157 12.53 -8.99 -5.21
N GLY A 158 11.55 -9.43 -4.42
CA GLY A 158 11.45 -9.07 -3.01
C GLY A 158 10.48 -9.94 -2.23
N HIS A 159 10.45 -9.74 -0.92
CA HIS A 159 9.50 -10.38 -0.01
C HIS A 159 8.31 -9.44 0.27
N CYS A 160 7.10 -9.92 0.03
CA CYS A 160 5.88 -9.15 0.27
C CYS A 160 5.46 -9.20 1.74
N ARG A 161 5.36 -8.03 2.36
CA ARG A 161 4.93 -7.82 3.75
C ARG A 161 3.60 -7.06 3.79
N GLY A 162 2.54 -7.64 3.26
CA GLY A 162 1.18 -7.09 3.42
C GLY A 162 0.92 -5.71 2.79
N GLY A 163 1.69 -5.32 1.77
CA GLY A 163 1.57 -4.01 1.11
C GLY A 163 2.91 -3.32 0.88
N PHE A 164 3.95 -3.74 1.60
CA PHE A 164 5.33 -3.32 1.39
C PHE A 164 6.16 -4.43 0.72
N CYS A 165 6.94 -4.04 -0.28
CA CYS A 165 7.91 -4.93 -0.92
C CYS A 165 9.30 -4.71 -0.32
N GLN A 166 9.77 -5.71 0.42
CA GLN A 166 11.14 -5.76 0.91
C GLN A 166 12.04 -6.31 -0.21
N CYS A 167 12.71 -5.43 -0.94
CA CYS A 167 13.48 -5.80 -2.12
C CYS A 167 14.75 -6.58 -1.76
N ASN A 168 15.07 -7.55 -2.63
CA ASN A 168 16.34 -8.25 -2.60
C ASN A 168 17.48 -7.30 -2.95
N ASN A 169 18.71 -7.65 -2.54
CA ASN A 169 19.86 -6.82 -2.84
C ASN A 169 20.00 -6.58 -4.35
N GLY A 170 20.26 -5.33 -4.70
CA GLY A 170 20.39 -4.88 -6.08
C GLY A 170 19.07 -4.59 -6.81
N TRP A 171 17.93 -4.62 -6.13
CA TRP A 171 16.61 -4.25 -6.64
C TRP A 171 15.95 -3.16 -5.80
N TYR A 172 15.20 -2.26 -6.44
CA TYR A 172 14.61 -1.07 -5.82
C TYR A 172 13.24 -0.71 -6.38
N GLY A 173 12.62 0.31 -5.78
CA GLY A 173 11.30 0.81 -6.11
C GLY A 173 10.21 0.11 -5.29
N SER A 174 9.03 0.72 -5.27
CA SER A 174 7.88 0.25 -4.48
C SER A 174 7.41 -1.18 -4.81
N ASP A 175 7.79 -1.71 -5.98
CA ASP A 175 7.50 -3.07 -6.42
C ASP A 175 8.76 -3.88 -6.80
N CYS A 176 9.95 -3.43 -6.39
CA CYS A 176 11.24 -4.08 -6.69
C CYS A 176 11.50 -4.31 -8.19
N SER A 177 10.92 -3.50 -9.08
CA SER A 177 11.12 -3.63 -10.53
C SER A 177 12.36 -2.92 -11.06
N ILE A 178 13.03 -2.10 -10.24
CA ILE A 178 14.18 -1.28 -10.67
C ILE A 178 15.48 -2.03 -10.36
N PRO A 179 16.22 -2.50 -11.37
CA PRO A 179 17.51 -3.14 -11.16
C PRO A 179 18.62 -2.11 -10.93
N SER A 180 19.63 -2.52 -10.16
CA SER A 180 20.88 -1.78 -9.96
C SER A 180 22.04 -2.41 -10.73
N VAL A 181 23.22 -1.77 -10.67
CA VAL A 181 24.48 -2.33 -11.21
C VAL A 181 24.90 -3.66 -10.57
N GLU A 182 24.38 -4.00 -9.40
CA GLU A 182 24.68 -5.27 -8.71
C GLU A 182 23.83 -6.45 -9.22
N SER A 183 22.73 -6.15 -9.93
CA SER A 183 21.82 -7.17 -10.44
C SER A 183 22.26 -7.72 -11.80
N SER A 184 21.87 -8.96 -12.10
CA SER A 184 22.19 -9.60 -13.37
C SER A 184 21.40 -8.94 -14.52
N VAL A 185 22.09 -8.42 -15.54
CA VAL A 185 21.46 -7.84 -16.75
C VAL A 185 20.50 -8.81 -17.45
N ARG A 186 20.67 -10.12 -17.25
CA ARG A 186 19.75 -11.15 -17.79
C ARG A 186 18.39 -11.15 -17.10
N GLU A 187 18.32 -10.68 -15.87
CA GLU A 187 17.10 -10.58 -15.06
C GLU A 187 16.37 -9.25 -15.28
N TRP A 188 17.04 -8.25 -15.87
CA TRP A 188 16.44 -6.94 -16.09
C TRP A 188 15.21 -7.06 -16.99
N PRO A 189 14.15 -6.25 -16.75
CA PRO A 189 13.03 -6.13 -17.66
C PRO A 189 13.51 -5.79 -19.08
N GLN A 190 12.93 -6.42 -20.11
CA GLN A 190 13.40 -6.28 -21.50
C GLN A 190 13.44 -4.81 -21.96
N TRP A 191 12.52 -3.98 -21.48
CA TRP A 191 12.43 -2.55 -21.78
C TRP A 191 13.51 -1.69 -21.08
N LEU A 192 14.18 -2.21 -20.03
CA LEU A 192 15.31 -1.59 -19.34
C LEU A 192 16.68 -2.07 -19.84
N ARG A 193 16.73 -3.18 -20.58
CA ARG A 193 18.01 -3.74 -21.03
C ARG A 193 18.73 -2.77 -21.98
N PRO A 194 20.07 -2.70 -21.91
CA PRO A 194 20.85 -1.98 -22.90
C PRO A 194 20.53 -2.45 -24.32
N ALA A 195 20.65 -1.55 -25.29
CA ALA A 195 20.42 -1.85 -26.70
C ALA A 195 21.24 -3.06 -27.14
N GLN A 196 20.56 -4.09 -27.64
CA GLN A 196 21.23 -5.20 -28.30
C GLN A 196 21.78 -4.72 -29.64
N ILE A 197 23.08 -4.84 -29.80
CA ILE A 197 23.76 -4.60 -31.06
C ILE A 197 23.63 -5.87 -31.90
N ASN A 198 22.74 -5.89 -32.89
CA ASN A 198 22.75 -6.93 -33.91
C ASN A 198 23.90 -6.65 -34.89
N VAL A 199 24.99 -7.41 -34.76
CA VAL A 199 26.03 -7.47 -35.80
C VAL A 199 25.54 -8.46 -36.84
N SER A 200 25.30 -8.00 -38.07
CA SER A 200 24.96 -8.92 -39.17
C SER A 200 26.20 -9.74 -39.54
N ASP A 201 26.03 -11.05 -39.76
CA ASP A 201 27.06 -12.01 -40.20
C ASP A 201 27.52 -11.77 -41.66
N ASN A 202 27.67 -10.51 -42.08
CA ASN A 202 28.34 -10.20 -43.33
C ASN A 202 29.85 -10.21 -43.08
N ALA A 203 30.49 -11.30 -43.52
CA ALA A 203 31.91 -11.61 -43.42
C ALA A 203 32.88 -10.61 -44.15
N HIS A 204 32.51 -9.35 -44.33
CA HIS A 204 33.31 -8.33 -45.03
C HIS A 204 33.29 -6.94 -44.36
N LEU A 205 33.39 -6.87 -43.02
CA LEU A 205 33.62 -5.60 -42.30
C LEU A 205 35.08 -5.50 -41.83
N THR A 206 35.96 -4.97 -42.69
CA THR A 206 37.37 -4.67 -42.38
C THR A 206 37.61 -3.19 -42.03
N GLY A 207 36.58 -2.44 -41.65
CA GLY A 207 36.68 -1.05 -41.21
C GLY A 207 36.28 -0.87 -39.75
N LYS A 208 36.95 0.04 -39.02
CA LYS A 208 36.57 0.44 -37.65
C LYS A 208 35.07 0.65 -37.56
N VAL A 209 34.43 -0.08 -36.65
CA VAL A 209 32.99 -0.02 -36.38
C VAL A 209 32.65 1.29 -35.63
N ALA A 210 32.85 2.42 -36.29
CA ALA A 210 32.30 3.70 -35.88
C ALA A 210 30.88 3.78 -36.48
N ASN A 211 29.86 3.91 -35.63
CA ASN A 211 28.41 3.96 -35.95
C ASN A 211 27.63 2.64 -35.87
N LEU A 212 27.87 1.80 -34.86
CA LEU A 212 26.78 0.94 -34.37
C LEU A 212 25.84 1.79 -33.50
N ASN A 213 24.72 2.22 -34.09
CA ASN A 213 23.62 2.78 -33.32
C ASN A 213 22.93 1.65 -32.56
N ALA A 214 23.36 1.42 -31.33
CA ALA A 214 22.67 0.57 -30.40
C ALA A 214 21.34 1.27 -30.02
N MET A 215 20.27 1.01 -30.78
CA MET A 215 18.93 1.53 -30.51
C MET A 215 18.09 0.47 -29.81
N VAL A 216 17.81 0.64 -28.52
CA VAL A 216 16.62 0.01 -27.92
C VAL A 216 15.44 0.71 -28.58
N LYS A 217 14.64 0.01 -29.37
CA LYS A 217 13.41 0.56 -29.93
C LYS A 217 12.36 0.67 -28.81
N LYS A 218 12.45 1.74 -28.02
CA LYS A 218 11.49 2.03 -26.95
C LYS A 218 10.12 2.37 -27.54
N ARG A 219 9.04 1.89 -26.90
CA ARG A 219 7.68 2.22 -27.33
C ARG A 219 7.31 3.61 -26.81
N ARG A 220 6.76 4.46 -27.68
CA ARG A 220 6.30 5.82 -27.36
C ARG A 220 4.78 5.82 -27.19
N PRO A 221 4.21 6.61 -26.27
CA PRO A 221 4.89 7.62 -25.44
C PRO A 221 5.67 7.00 -24.26
N LEU A 222 6.75 7.64 -23.84
CA LEU A 222 7.50 7.26 -22.64
C LEU A 222 6.91 7.89 -21.39
N ILE A 223 6.71 7.10 -20.35
CA ILE A 223 6.11 7.53 -19.09
C ILE A 223 7.12 7.36 -17.96
N TYR A 224 7.52 8.47 -17.33
CA TYR A 224 8.29 8.43 -16.09
C TYR A 224 7.33 8.29 -14.91
N VAL A 225 7.51 7.26 -14.08
CA VAL A 225 6.72 7.09 -12.86
C VAL A 225 7.51 7.67 -11.70
N TYR A 226 6.94 8.67 -11.01
CA TYR A 226 7.60 9.22 -9.83
C TYR A 226 7.76 8.18 -8.74
N ASP A 227 8.96 8.13 -8.17
CA ASP A 227 9.19 7.44 -6.91
C ASP A 227 8.89 8.44 -5.77
N LEU A 228 7.76 8.22 -5.08
CA LEU A 228 7.32 9.08 -3.98
C LEU A 228 7.71 8.45 -2.63
N PRO A 229 7.86 9.26 -1.56
CA PRO A 229 8.13 8.74 -0.22
C PRO A 229 7.12 7.64 0.21
N PRO A 230 7.53 6.67 1.06
CA PRO A 230 6.68 5.54 1.45
C PRO A 230 5.32 5.93 2.04
N GLY A 231 5.22 7.11 2.67
CA GLY A 231 3.97 7.64 3.20
C GLY A 231 2.85 7.82 2.15
N PHE A 232 3.18 7.98 0.87
CA PHE A 232 2.19 8.12 -0.21
C PHE A 232 1.69 6.78 -0.78
N ASN A 233 2.42 5.69 -0.53
CA ASN A 233 2.12 4.38 -1.11
C ASN A 233 2.29 3.22 -0.12
N SER A 234 3.51 2.75 0.09
CA SER A 234 3.83 1.48 0.74
C SER A 234 3.40 1.45 2.21
N LEU A 235 3.50 2.56 2.93
CA LEU A 235 3.06 2.66 4.33
C LEU A 235 1.52 2.61 4.44
N LEU A 236 0.81 3.20 3.48
CA LEU A 236 -0.66 3.13 3.42
C LEU A 236 -1.12 1.70 3.14
N LEU A 237 -0.43 0.97 2.27
CA LEU A 237 -0.75 -0.41 1.89
C LEU A 237 -0.37 -1.43 2.98
N GLU A 238 0.82 -1.32 3.58
CA GLU A 238 1.31 -2.24 4.62
C GLU A 238 0.48 -2.15 5.90
N GLY A 239 -0.06 -0.98 6.22
CA GLY A 239 -0.84 -0.77 7.43
C GLY A 239 -2.34 -1.05 7.32
N ARG A 240 -2.86 -1.60 6.21
CA ARG A 240 -4.32 -1.76 6.00
C ARG A 240 -4.96 -2.64 7.08
N HIS A 241 -5.96 -2.10 7.77
CA HIS A 241 -6.70 -2.82 8.82
C HIS A 241 -7.76 -3.75 8.25
N PHE A 242 -8.17 -3.56 6.99
CA PHE A 242 -9.09 -4.45 6.29
C PHE A 242 -8.53 -4.89 4.93
N LYS A 243 -8.38 -6.20 4.72
CA LYS A 243 -7.70 -6.78 3.55
C LYS A 243 -8.29 -6.40 2.18
N PHE A 244 -9.55 -5.95 2.14
CA PHE A 244 -10.24 -5.54 0.91
C PHE A 244 -10.08 -4.05 0.59
N GLU A 245 -9.49 -3.26 1.49
CA GLU A 245 -9.33 -1.82 1.27
C GLU A 245 -8.28 -1.53 0.22
N CYS A 246 -8.62 -0.59 -0.67
CA CYS A 246 -7.73 0.07 -1.62
C CYS A 246 -6.86 -0.86 -2.49
N VAL A 247 -7.27 -2.13 -2.70
CA VAL A 247 -6.58 -3.11 -3.55
C VAL A 247 -7.50 -3.63 -4.65
N ASN A 248 -6.89 -4.00 -5.79
CA ASN A 248 -7.57 -4.58 -6.96
C ASN A 248 -7.70 -6.11 -6.89
N ARG A 249 -6.98 -6.77 -5.98
CA ARG A 249 -7.00 -8.21 -5.78
C ARG A 249 -6.61 -8.60 -4.36
N ILE A 250 -6.98 -9.81 -3.97
CA ILE A 250 -6.46 -10.54 -2.81
C ILE A 250 -6.21 -12.01 -3.20
N TYR A 251 -5.88 -12.85 -2.23
CA TYR A 251 -5.66 -14.28 -2.44
C TYR A 251 -6.60 -15.12 -1.58
N ASP A 252 -7.13 -16.20 -2.17
CA ASP A 252 -7.93 -17.18 -1.44
C ASP A 252 -7.06 -18.17 -0.64
N ASP A 253 -7.71 -19.13 0.03
CA ASP A 253 -7.07 -20.19 0.82
C ASP A 253 -6.14 -21.11 0.00
N LYS A 254 -6.22 -21.07 -1.32
CA LYS A 254 -5.37 -21.81 -2.27
C LYS A 254 -4.35 -20.91 -2.96
N ASN A 255 -4.21 -19.67 -2.52
CA ASN A 255 -3.39 -18.64 -3.15
C ASN A 255 -3.78 -18.33 -4.60
N ALA A 256 -5.02 -18.60 -4.99
CA ALA A 256 -5.55 -18.13 -6.25
C ALA A 256 -5.96 -16.66 -6.14
N THR A 257 -5.69 -15.89 -7.19
CA THR A 257 -6.04 -14.47 -7.24
C THR A 257 -7.56 -14.30 -7.27
N LEU A 258 -8.09 -13.56 -6.30
CA LEU A 258 -9.45 -13.05 -6.30
C LEU A 258 -9.42 -11.57 -6.67
N TRP A 259 -9.98 -11.23 -7.82
CA TRP A 259 -10.14 -9.84 -8.25
C TRP A 259 -11.28 -9.17 -7.50
N THR A 260 -11.06 -7.95 -7.02
CA THR A 260 -12.06 -7.17 -6.31
C THR A 260 -12.87 -6.34 -7.31
N ASP A 261 -14.15 -6.13 -7.02
CA ASP A 261 -15.04 -5.20 -7.74
C ASP A 261 -15.05 -3.79 -7.10
N GLN A 262 -14.19 -3.58 -6.10
CA GLN A 262 -14.09 -2.32 -5.36
C GLN A 262 -13.40 -1.25 -6.21
N LEU A 263 -14.14 -0.20 -6.55
CA LEU A 263 -13.62 0.94 -7.30
C LEU A 263 -12.39 1.58 -6.63
N TYR A 264 -12.28 1.51 -5.30
CA TYR A 264 -11.14 2.02 -4.53
C TYR A 264 -9.82 1.29 -4.86
N GLY A 265 -9.86 0.11 -5.49
CA GLY A 265 -8.69 -0.61 -6.00
C GLY A 265 -8.22 -0.17 -7.39
N ALA A 266 -8.98 0.66 -8.12
CA ALA A 266 -8.66 1.04 -9.49
C ALA A 266 -7.34 1.83 -9.62
N GLN A 267 -7.05 2.70 -8.64
CA GLN A 267 -5.76 3.41 -8.60
C GLN A 267 -4.58 2.45 -8.44
N MET A 268 -4.75 1.40 -7.63
CA MET A 268 -3.72 0.36 -7.49
C MET A 268 -3.53 -0.43 -8.78
N ALA A 269 -4.60 -0.81 -9.46
CA ALA A 269 -4.51 -1.48 -10.76
C ALA A 269 -3.77 -0.61 -11.79
N LEU A 270 -4.06 0.70 -11.83
CA LEU A 270 -3.36 1.62 -12.72
C LEU A 270 -1.89 1.78 -12.33
N TYR A 271 -1.58 1.90 -11.04
CA TYR A 271 -0.21 2.05 -10.57
C TYR A 271 0.64 0.81 -10.91
N GLU A 272 0.12 -0.38 -10.61
CA GLU A 272 0.75 -1.65 -10.99
C GLU A 272 0.99 -1.76 -12.49
N SER A 273 -0.02 -1.40 -13.30
CA SER A 273 0.08 -1.39 -14.76
C SER A 273 1.14 -0.43 -15.27
N MET A 274 1.24 0.78 -14.69
CA MET A 274 2.27 1.77 -15.06
C MET A 274 3.67 1.28 -14.72
N LEU A 275 3.85 0.64 -13.56
CA LEU A 275 5.14 0.08 -13.13
C LEU A 275 5.59 -1.08 -14.03
N ALA A 276 4.66 -1.92 -14.48
CA ALA A 276 4.93 -3.07 -15.36
C ALA A 276 4.96 -2.72 -16.86
N SER A 277 4.62 -1.49 -17.25
CA SER A 277 4.40 -1.10 -18.65
C SER A 277 5.70 -1.05 -19.46
N PRO A 278 5.71 -1.54 -20.73
CA PRO A 278 6.85 -1.37 -21.64
C PRO A 278 7.03 0.07 -22.13
N TYR A 279 6.10 0.98 -21.78
CA TYR A 279 6.19 2.42 -22.04
C TYR A 279 6.88 3.17 -20.87
N ARG A 280 7.15 2.50 -19.74
CA ARG A 280 7.82 3.12 -18.60
C ARG A 280 9.27 3.46 -18.92
N THR A 281 9.75 4.58 -18.40
CA THR A 281 11.17 4.95 -18.39
C THR A 281 11.64 5.32 -16.98
N LEU A 282 12.91 5.05 -16.70
CA LEU A 282 13.61 5.51 -15.48
C LEU A 282 14.42 6.79 -15.73
N ASN A 283 14.42 7.30 -16.96
CA ASN A 283 15.08 8.55 -17.32
C ASN A 283 14.02 9.61 -17.62
N GLY A 284 13.80 10.52 -16.68
CA GLY A 284 12.84 11.61 -16.85
C GLY A 284 13.21 12.61 -17.95
N GLU A 285 14.46 12.63 -18.44
CA GLU A 285 14.88 13.51 -19.53
C GLU A 285 14.29 13.12 -20.90
N GLU A 286 13.97 11.84 -21.10
CA GLU A 286 13.41 11.33 -22.36
C GLU A 286 11.90 11.09 -22.30
N ALA A 287 11.29 11.30 -21.14
CA ALA A 287 9.88 11.04 -20.88
C ALA A 287 8.98 12.03 -21.64
N ASP A 288 7.87 11.51 -22.17
CA ASP A 288 6.81 12.30 -22.80
C ASP A 288 5.74 12.70 -21.76
N PHE A 289 5.54 11.86 -20.73
CA PHE A 289 4.61 12.11 -19.63
C PHE A 289 5.20 11.67 -18.29
N PHE A 290 4.67 12.23 -17.20
CA PHE A 290 5.06 11.91 -15.83
C PHE A 290 3.87 11.44 -15.01
N PHE A 291 3.88 10.19 -14.54
CA PHE A 291 2.80 9.64 -13.72
C PHE A 291 3.08 9.88 -12.23
N VAL A 292 2.10 10.43 -11.50
CA VAL A 292 2.20 10.73 -10.07
C VAL A 292 1.35 9.76 -9.25
N PRO A 293 1.95 8.79 -8.53
CA PRO A 293 1.21 7.71 -7.86
C PRO A 293 0.73 8.08 -6.45
N VAL A 294 -0.21 9.04 -6.33
CA VAL A 294 -0.89 9.33 -5.05
C VAL A 294 -2.12 8.42 -4.91
N LEU A 295 -2.17 7.62 -3.85
CA LEU A 295 -3.26 6.66 -3.58
C LEU A 295 -4.41 7.29 -2.81
N ASP A 296 -5.12 8.23 -3.44
CA ASP A 296 -6.27 8.96 -2.86
C ASP A 296 -7.34 8.04 -2.26
N SER A 297 -7.57 6.91 -2.92
CA SER A 297 -8.61 5.96 -2.60
C SER A 297 -8.20 5.06 -1.44
N CYS A 298 -6.91 4.96 -1.17
CA CYS A 298 -6.44 4.35 0.07
C CYS A 298 -6.46 5.36 1.22
N ILE A 299 -6.06 6.61 0.99
CA ILE A 299 -6.11 7.66 2.03
C ILE A 299 -7.54 7.86 2.53
N ILE A 300 -8.53 7.92 1.63
CA ILE A 300 -9.93 8.14 2.01
C ILE A 300 -10.52 6.97 2.83
N THR A 301 -10.10 5.73 2.57
CA THR A 301 -10.57 4.58 3.37
C THR A 301 -9.87 4.59 4.72
N ARG A 302 -8.59 4.96 4.74
CA ARG A 302 -7.71 4.84 5.91
C ARG A 302 -7.53 6.07 6.79
N ALA A 303 -8.15 7.19 6.43
CA ALA A 303 -7.88 8.53 6.95
C ALA A 303 -7.94 8.70 8.49
N ASP A 304 -8.50 7.72 9.21
CA ASP A 304 -8.64 7.71 10.67
C ASP A 304 -8.47 6.28 11.24
N ASP A 305 -7.69 5.45 10.55
CA ASP A 305 -7.47 4.05 10.98
C ASP A 305 -6.47 3.94 12.12
N ALA A 306 -5.57 4.91 12.25
CA ALA A 306 -4.52 4.88 13.26
C ALA A 306 -4.05 6.29 13.66
N PRO A 307 -3.46 6.47 14.86
CA PRO A 307 -3.00 7.77 15.36
C PRO A 307 -2.14 8.58 14.37
N HIS A 308 -1.34 7.91 13.54
CA HIS A 308 -0.47 8.54 12.54
C HIS A 308 -1.21 8.97 11.25
N LEU A 309 -2.46 8.54 11.06
CA LEU A 309 -3.37 8.96 10.00
C LEU A 309 -4.59 9.60 10.68
N SER A 310 -4.55 10.91 10.93
CA SER A 310 -5.61 11.61 11.66
C SER A 310 -6.26 12.71 10.83
N MET A 311 -7.59 12.79 10.91
CA MET A 311 -8.36 13.88 10.30
C MET A 311 -8.54 15.09 11.21
N GLN A 312 -7.88 15.13 12.36
CA GLN A 312 -8.10 16.17 13.38
C GLN A 312 -7.80 17.58 12.85
N GLU A 313 -6.69 17.73 12.11
CA GLU A 313 -6.31 19.00 11.47
C GLU A 313 -7.12 19.29 10.19
N HIS A 314 -7.97 18.35 9.78
CA HIS A 314 -8.75 18.40 8.55
C HIS A 314 -10.25 18.53 8.79
N MET A 315 -10.65 19.01 9.98
CA MET A 315 -12.06 19.18 10.38
C MET A 315 -12.88 17.89 10.26
N GLY A 316 -12.25 16.72 10.39
CA GLY A 316 -12.90 15.42 10.20
C GLY A 316 -13.23 15.06 8.75
N LEU A 317 -12.75 15.84 7.77
CA LEU A 317 -13.02 15.63 6.35
C LEU A 317 -11.92 14.79 5.69
N ARG A 318 -12.24 13.54 5.36
CA ARG A 318 -11.36 12.62 4.63
C ARG A 318 -10.83 13.21 3.32
N SER A 319 -11.67 13.97 2.61
CA SER A 319 -11.29 14.65 1.37
C SER A 319 -10.26 15.77 1.60
N SER A 320 -10.32 16.48 2.73
CA SER A 320 -9.33 17.52 3.07
C SER A 320 -7.96 16.89 3.34
N LEU A 321 -7.89 15.79 4.10
CA LEU A 321 -6.66 15.02 4.29
C LEU A 321 -6.11 14.51 2.94
N THR A 322 -6.99 13.96 2.09
CA THR A 322 -6.61 13.46 0.77
C THR A 322 -5.99 14.57 -0.10
N LEU A 323 -6.59 15.77 -0.13
CA LEU A 323 -6.05 16.91 -0.87
C LEU A 323 -4.70 17.39 -0.31
N GLU A 324 -4.49 17.26 1.01
CA GLU A 324 -3.20 17.56 1.62
C GLU A 324 -2.09 16.64 1.10
N PHE A 325 -2.39 15.34 0.89
CA PHE A 325 -1.43 14.41 0.28
C PHE A 325 -1.09 14.80 -1.16
N TYR A 326 -2.07 15.22 -1.98
CA TYR A 326 -1.77 15.76 -3.31
C TYR A 326 -0.86 16.98 -3.23
N LYS A 327 -1.13 17.90 -2.30
CA LYS A 327 -0.28 19.09 -2.09
C LYS A 327 1.13 18.69 -1.67
N LYS A 328 1.28 17.80 -0.69
CA LYS A 328 2.59 17.30 -0.22
C LYS A 328 3.36 16.58 -1.33
N ALA A 329 2.68 15.79 -2.18
CA ALA A 329 3.31 15.15 -3.33
C ALA A 329 3.76 16.17 -4.37
N TYR A 330 2.94 17.20 -4.64
CA TYR A 330 3.31 18.32 -5.52
C TYR A 330 4.54 19.06 -4.98
N ASP A 331 4.52 19.47 -3.71
CA ASP A 331 5.62 20.20 -3.07
C ASP A 331 6.91 19.37 -3.16
N HIS A 332 6.83 18.08 -2.85
CA HIS A 332 7.94 17.13 -2.99
C HIS A 332 8.45 17.03 -4.43
N ILE A 333 7.56 16.92 -5.43
CA ILE A 333 7.95 16.80 -6.83
C ILE A 333 8.69 18.06 -7.30
N VAL A 334 8.17 19.25 -6.98
CA VAL A 334 8.75 20.53 -7.40
C VAL A 334 10.12 20.76 -6.74
N GLU A 335 10.28 20.36 -5.48
CA GLU A 335 11.52 20.53 -4.74
C GLU A 335 12.61 19.51 -5.17
N GLN A 336 12.22 18.26 -5.40
CA GLN A 336 13.18 17.17 -5.55
C GLN A 336 13.48 16.81 -7.01
N TYR A 337 12.63 17.21 -7.97
CA TYR A 337 12.76 16.82 -9.37
C TYR A 337 12.71 18.03 -10.33
N PRO A 338 13.53 18.04 -11.40
CA PRO A 338 13.63 19.18 -12.33
C PRO A 338 12.56 19.17 -13.44
N TYR A 339 11.59 18.25 -13.38
CA TYR A 339 10.69 17.97 -14.51
C TYR A 339 9.45 18.85 -14.53
N TRP A 340 8.93 19.26 -13.37
CA TRP A 340 7.68 20.00 -13.26
C TRP A 340 7.65 21.30 -14.07
N ASN A 341 8.73 22.10 -13.95
CA ASN A 341 8.80 23.43 -14.56
C ASN A 341 8.93 23.41 -16.09
N ARG A 342 9.23 22.26 -16.71
CA ARG A 342 9.38 22.14 -18.18
C ARG A 342 8.08 22.44 -18.93
N SER A 343 6.97 22.01 -18.34
CA SER A 343 5.63 22.12 -18.92
C SER A 343 4.66 22.90 -18.02
N SER A 344 5.12 23.30 -16.83
CA SER A 344 4.27 23.77 -15.74
C SER A 344 3.20 22.71 -15.37
N GLY A 345 3.62 21.45 -15.27
CA GLY A 345 2.77 20.32 -14.90
C GLY A 345 1.83 19.80 -16.00
N LYS A 346 1.88 20.34 -17.23
CA LYS A 346 0.96 19.95 -18.33
C LYS A 346 1.16 18.52 -18.82
N ASP A 347 2.33 17.92 -18.58
CA ASP A 347 2.69 16.54 -18.91
C ASP A 347 2.64 15.61 -17.68
N HIS A 348 2.17 16.11 -16.52
CA HIS A 348 1.99 15.33 -15.30
C HIS A 348 0.59 14.75 -15.23
N ILE A 349 0.51 13.43 -15.20
CA ILE A 349 -0.72 12.66 -15.07
C ILE A 349 -0.96 12.40 -13.58
N TRP A 350 -1.94 13.13 -13.05
CA TRP A 350 -2.49 12.89 -11.72
C TRP A 350 -3.75 12.06 -11.86
N VAL A 351 -3.99 11.15 -10.93
CA VAL A 351 -5.18 10.30 -10.93
C VAL A 351 -5.98 10.59 -9.70
N GLU A 352 -7.24 11.00 -9.86
CA GLU A 352 -8.19 11.26 -8.79
C GLU A 352 -9.40 10.34 -8.97
N ARG A 353 -9.92 9.78 -7.87
CA ARG A 353 -11.17 9.07 -7.88
C ARG A 353 -12.30 10.03 -7.54
N ALA A 354 -13.18 10.31 -8.50
CA ALA A 354 -14.46 10.99 -8.22
C ALA A 354 -15.60 9.97 -8.12
N LYS A 355 -16.78 10.41 -7.68
CA LYS A 355 -17.93 9.55 -7.35
C LYS A 355 -18.38 8.61 -8.49
N GLU A 356 -18.04 8.90 -9.74
CA GLU A 356 -18.46 8.14 -10.93
C GLU A 356 -17.31 7.44 -11.69
N GLY A 357 -16.07 7.48 -11.18
CA GLY A 357 -14.94 6.84 -11.86
C GLY A 357 -13.58 7.47 -11.59
N LEU A 358 -12.62 7.06 -12.42
CA LEU A 358 -11.24 7.56 -12.41
C LEU A 358 -11.14 8.81 -13.28
N PHE A 359 -10.60 9.88 -12.73
CA PHE A 359 -10.32 11.12 -13.42
C PHE A 359 -8.81 11.31 -13.46
N TYR A 360 -8.31 11.87 -14.55
CA TYR A 360 -6.97 12.42 -14.56
C TYR A 360 -7.00 13.90 -14.85
N PHE A 361 -6.03 14.61 -14.32
CA PHE A 361 -5.83 16.01 -14.65
C PHE A 361 -4.36 16.28 -14.91
N ASN A 362 -4.12 17.19 -15.85
CA ASN A 362 -2.81 17.76 -16.06
C ASN A 362 -2.66 18.94 -15.09
N GLY A 363 -1.46 19.10 -14.51
CA GLY A 363 -1.08 19.84 -13.29
C GLY A 363 -1.44 21.33 -13.14
N ASN A 364 -2.44 21.84 -13.85
CA ASN A 364 -3.07 23.12 -13.55
C ASN A 364 -3.99 22.97 -12.32
N LEU A 365 -3.38 22.97 -11.12
CA LEU A 365 -4.02 23.07 -9.80
C LEU A 365 -4.34 24.54 -9.42
N GLY A 366 -4.45 25.43 -10.43
CA GLY A 366 -4.71 26.86 -10.24
C GLY A 366 -6.01 27.14 -9.47
N PRO A 367 -6.19 28.39 -8.99
CA PRO A 367 -7.34 28.78 -8.19
C PRO A 367 -8.63 28.37 -8.88
N ALA A 368 -9.56 27.78 -8.11
CA ALA A 368 -10.86 27.35 -8.59
C ALA A 368 -11.47 28.42 -9.50
N TYR A 369 -11.64 28.10 -10.78
CA TYR A 369 -12.18 29.04 -11.76
C TYR A 369 -13.53 29.57 -11.24
N PRO A 370 -13.79 30.89 -11.28
CA PRO A 370 -15.08 31.48 -10.90
C PRO A 370 -16.29 30.92 -11.69
N LYS A 371 -16.04 30.19 -12.78
CA LYS A 371 -17.05 29.60 -13.67
C LYS A 371 -16.92 28.08 -13.84
N GLY A 372 -16.15 27.40 -12.99
CA GLY A 372 -15.89 25.96 -13.12
C GLY A 372 -15.02 25.62 -14.34
N ARG A 373 -14.42 24.41 -14.33
CA ARG A 373 -13.68 23.88 -15.47
C ARG A 373 -14.71 23.49 -16.56
N PRO A 374 -14.57 23.92 -17.83
CA PRO A 374 -15.34 23.32 -18.92
C PRO A 374 -14.99 21.83 -18.94
N GLU A 375 -15.99 20.98 -18.72
CA GLU A 375 -15.96 19.51 -18.63
C GLU A 375 -14.58 18.86 -18.47
N ALA A 376 -14.35 18.24 -17.29
CA ALA A 376 -13.37 17.18 -17.17
C ALA A 376 -13.65 16.15 -18.28
N ARG A 377 -12.73 16.00 -19.24
CA ARG A 377 -12.84 14.95 -20.25
C ARG A 377 -12.84 13.61 -19.51
N LYS A 378 -13.97 12.91 -19.50
CA LYS A 378 -14.03 11.46 -19.27
C LYS A 378 -13.30 10.80 -20.45
N LEU A 379 -11.97 10.72 -20.37
CA LEU A 379 -11.15 10.00 -21.33
C LEU A 379 -10.48 8.84 -20.59
N ILE A 380 -11.29 7.86 -20.19
CA ILE A 380 -10.78 6.51 -20.01
C ILE A 380 -10.78 5.88 -21.41
N GLU A 381 -9.79 6.23 -22.24
CA GLU A 381 -9.31 5.26 -23.23
C GLU A 381 -8.27 4.44 -22.47
N VAL A 382 -8.69 3.27 -21.99
CA VAL A 382 -7.73 2.31 -21.49
C VAL A 382 -6.93 1.83 -22.70
N LEU A 383 -5.69 2.29 -22.81
CA LEU A 383 -4.69 1.62 -23.62
C LEU A 383 -4.33 0.31 -22.90
N PHE A 384 -5.14 -0.73 -23.10
CA PHE A 384 -4.78 -2.11 -22.85
C PHE A 384 -4.15 -2.72 -24.11
#